data_AF-A0AAW4HI13-F1
#
_entry.id   AF-A0AAW4HI13-F1
#
_cell.length_a   1.000
_cell.length_b   1.000
_cell.length_c   1.000
_cell.angle_alpha   90.00
_cell.angle_beta   90.00
_cell.angle_gamma   90.00
#
_symmetry.space_group_name_H-M   'P 1'
#
loop_
_entity.id
_entity.type
_entity.pdbx_description
1 polymer ?
#
loop_
_entity_poly.entity_id
_entity_poly.type
_entity_poly.pdbx_seq_one_letter_code
_entity_poly.pdbx_strand_id
1 'polypeptide(L)'
;GDDIEELATYINGQTDLVKASVGEGGKLQIFAGNNKVQGEIGFSGSLAGELGLGEGKNVTVDTIDVTTVQGAQESVAIVDAALKYVDSHRAELGAFQNRFNHAISNLDNINENVNASK
;
A
#
# COMPACT_ATOMS: atom_id res chain seq x y z
N GLY A 1 -9.74 23.75 13.39
CA GLY A 1 -8.43 23.09 13.23
C GLY A 1 -8.51 21.75 13.90
N ASP A 2 -8.65 21.79 15.23
CA ASP A 2 -8.70 20.62 16.12
C ASP A 2 -9.68 19.52 15.68
N ASP A 3 -10.93 19.85 15.35
CA ASP A 3 -11.93 18.83 15.01
C ASP A 3 -11.54 17.96 13.80
N ILE A 4 -10.85 18.52 12.81
CA ILE A 4 -10.47 17.80 11.60
C ILE A 4 -9.20 16.96 11.84
N GLU A 5 -8.29 17.44 12.68
CA GLU A 5 -7.10 16.68 13.10
C GLU A 5 -7.49 15.48 13.96
N GLU A 6 -8.49 15.65 14.84
CA GLU A 6 -9.04 14.55 15.63
C GLU A 6 -9.72 13.51 14.73
N LEU A 7 -10.51 13.95 13.74
CA LEU A 7 -11.10 13.06 12.74
C LEU A 7 -10.04 12.32 11.91
N ALA A 8 -8.98 13.01 11.48
CA ALA A 8 -7.88 12.38 10.74
C ALA A 8 -7.17 11.32 11.61
N THR A 9 -6.95 11.61 12.88
CA THR A 9 -6.36 10.67 13.85
C THR A 9 -7.28 9.47 14.09
N TYR A 10 -8.58 9.71 14.24
CA TYR A 10 -9.59 8.66 14.39
C TYR A 10 -9.63 7.73 13.17
N ILE A 11 -9.65 8.27 11.95
CA ILE A 11 -9.64 7.49 10.70
C ILE A 11 -8.35 6.65 10.59
N ASN A 12 -7.20 7.25 10.91
CA ASN A 12 -5.91 6.55 10.93
C ASN A 12 -5.84 5.44 11.99
N GLY A 13 -6.54 5.60 13.12
CA GLY A 13 -6.61 4.59 14.18
C GLY A 13 -7.58 3.45 13.87
N GLN A 14 -8.60 3.70 13.05
CA GLN A 14 -9.64 2.72 12.73
C GLN A 14 -9.32 1.89 11.49
N THR A 15 -8.43 2.37 10.61
CA THR A 15 -8.11 1.69 9.35
C THR A 15 -6.62 1.71 9.06
N ASP A 16 -6.08 0.55 8.68
CA ASP A 16 -4.69 0.44 8.19
C ASP A 16 -4.56 0.76 6.70
N LEU A 17 -5.68 0.73 5.97
CA LEU A 17 -5.75 0.82 4.51
C LEU A 17 -5.80 2.25 4.00
N VAL A 18 -6.24 3.18 4.85
CA VAL A 18 -6.50 4.57 4.51
C VAL A 18 -5.72 5.46 5.47
N LYS A 19 -5.03 6.46 4.95
CA LYS A 19 -4.30 7.48 5.69
C LYS A 19 -5.01 8.81 5.54
N ALA A 20 -5.44 9.39 6.65
CA ALA A 20 -6.04 10.71 6.70
C ALA A 20 -5.03 11.73 7.25
N SER A 21 -5.01 12.95 6.71
CA SER A 21 -4.17 14.05 7.17
C SER A 21 -4.86 15.40 6.92
N VAL A 22 -4.35 16.46 7.54
CA VAL A 22 -4.86 17.83 7.32
C VAL A 22 -3.89 18.58 6.42
N GLY A 23 -4.38 18.99 5.25
CA GLY A 23 -3.58 19.68 4.23
C GLY A 23 -3.50 21.19 4.43
N GLU A 24 -2.78 21.86 3.52
CA GLU A 24 -2.61 23.32 3.55
C GLU A 24 -3.98 24.01 3.32
N GLY A 25 -4.47 24.70 4.35
CA GLY A 25 -5.83 25.28 4.37
C GLY A 25 -6.84 24.56 5.28
N GLY A 26 -6.40 23.61 6.10
CA GLY A 26 -7.25 22.98 7.13
C GLY A 26 -8.26 21.97 6.60
N LYS A 27 -8.04 21.47 5.38
CA LYS A 27 -8.92 20.48 4.74
C LYS A 27 -8.49 19.07 5.08
N LEU A 28 -9.46 18.18 5.25
CA LEU A 28 -9.21 16.75 5.41
C LEU A 28 -8.76 16.16 4.07
N GLN A 29 -7.67 15.40 4.09
CA GLN A 29 -7.15 14.68 2.95
C GLN A 29 -7.06 13.21 3.30
N ILE A 30 -7.46 12.35 2.37
CA ILE A 30 -7.58 10.92 2.60
C ILE A 30 -6.89 10.20 1.44
N PHE A 31 -5.90 9.39 1.76
CA PHE A 31 -5.12 8.59 0.83
C PHE A 31 -5.39 7.11 1.09
N ALA A 32 -5.56 6.29 0.06
CA ALA A 32 -5.57 4.85 0.23
C ALA A 32 -4.59 4.18 -0.73
N GLY A 33 -3.93 3.14 -0.26
CA GLY A 33 -3.02 2.35 -1.09
C GLY A 33 -3.79 1.64 -2.21
N ASN A 34 -3.39 1.87 -3.45
CA ASN A 34 -3.96 1.30 -4.68
C ASN A 34 -3.85 -0.24 -4.71
N ASN A 35 -2.99 -0.84 -3.89
CA ASN A 35 -2.85 -2.30 -3.77
C ASN A 35 -4.09 -2.97 -3.11
N LYS A 36 -5.00 -2.19 -2.52
CA LYS A 36 -6.18 -2.69 -1.80
C LYS A 36 -7.50 -2.06 -2.27
N VAL A 37 -7.45 -1.05 -3.13
CA VAL A 37 -8.62 -0.35 -3.65
C VAL A 37 -8.60 -0.43 -5.17
N GLN A 38 -9.60 -1.11 -5.74
CA GLN A 38 -9.72 -1.28 -7.17
C GLN A 38 -10.63 -0.17 -7.72
N GLY A 39 -10.02 0.95 -8.13
CA GLY A 39 -10.72 2.09 -8.74
C GLY A 39 -10.57 3.41 -7.97
N GLU A 40 -11.27 4.42 -8.46
CA GLU A 40 -11.28 5.76 -7.87
C GLU A 40 -12.11 5.79 -6.58
N ILE A 41 -11.59 6.43 -5.53
CA ILE A 41 -12.32 6.59 -4.27
C ILE A 41 -13.24 7.78 -4.40
N GLY A 42 -14.54 7.53 -4.51
CA GLY A 42 -15.56 8.56 -4.50
C GLY A 42 -16.10 8.81 -3.09
N PHE A 43 -16.02 10.05 -2.62
CA PHE A 43 -16.75 10.50 -1.43
C PHE A 43 -18.05 11.18 -1.88
N SER A 44 -19.20 10.70 -1.38
CA SER A 44 -20.52 11.23 -1.76
C SER A 44 -21.30 11.74 -0.55
N GLY A 45 -22.17 12.73 -0.77
CA GLY A 45 -23.08 13.28 0.23
C GLY A 45 -22.70 14.70 0.66
N SER A 46 -23.61 15.34 1.42
CA SER A 46 -23.43 16.73 1.89
C SER A 46 -22.20 16.89 2.78
N LEU A 47 -21.90 15.89 3.61
CA LEU A 47 -20.73 15.90 4.49
C LEU A 47 -19.40 15.88 3.72
N ALA A 48 -19.34 15.20 2.56
CA ALA A 48 -18.15 15.23 1.70
C ALA A 48 -17.88 16.64 1.16
N GLY A 49 -18.95 17.35 0.77
CA GLY A 49 -18.87 18.76 0.36
C GLY A 49 -18.45 19.70 1.49
N GLU A 50 -19.01 19.51 2.70
CA GLU A 50 -18.68 20.30 3.91
C GLU A 50 -17.20 20.12 4.32
N LEU A 51 -16.68 18.90 4.26
CA LEU A 51 -15.29 18.57 4.57
C LEU A 51 -14.31 18.88 3.44
N GLY A 52 -14.82 19.32 2.28
CA GLY A 52 -14.00 19.65 1.09
C GLY A 52 -13.35 18.43 0.43
N LEU A 53 -13.92 17.24 0.59
CA LEU A 53 -13.46 16.00 -0.04
C LEU A 53 -13.93 15.99 -1.51
N GLY A 54 -12.98 16.14 -2.43
CA GLY A 54 -13.23 16.12 -3.88
C GLY A 54 -13.19 14.70 -4.49
N GLU A 55 -13.20 14.64 -5.83
CA GLU A 55 -12.97 13.39 -6.56
C GLU A 55 -11.57 12.83 -6.28
N GLY A 56 -11.48 11.51 -6.11
CA GLY A 56 -10.28 10.83 -5.69
C GLY A 56 -9.24 10.74 -6.79
N LYS A 57 -8.29 11.68 -6.85
CA LYS A 57 -7.22 11.60 -7.86
C LYS A 57 -6.33 10.37 -7.64
N ASN A 58 -6.04 9.64 -8.71
CA ASN A 58 -5.05 8.56 -8.67
C ASN A 58 -3.64 9.17 -8.74
N VAL A 59 -2.83 8.94 -7.70
CA VAL A 59 -1.47 9.45 -7.60
C VAL A 59 -0.53 8.25 -7.52
N THR A 60 0.49 8.26 -8.38
CA THR A 60 1.47 7.18 -8.51
C THR A 60 2.85 7.70 -8.13
N VAL A 61 3.83 6.78 -8.02
CA VAL A 61 5.24 7.13 -7.73
C VAL A 61 5.80 8.14 -8.74
N ASP A 62 5.32 8.11 -9.99
CA ASP A 62 5.75 9.03 -11.06
C ASP A 62 5.24 10.46 -10.87
N THR A 63 4.07 10.62 -10.25
CA THR A 63 3.40 11.92 -10.08
C THR A 63 3.66 12.55 -8.71
N ILE A 64 4.60 12.00 -7.94
CA ILE A 64 4.95 12.51 -6.62
C ILE A 64 5.64 13.87 -6.73
N ASP A 65 5.23 14.82 -5.90
CA ASP A 65 5.90 16.11 -5.72
C ASP A 65 6.23 16.34 -4.24
N VAL A 66 7.50 16.55 -3.92
CA VAL A 66 8.00 16.80 -2.54
C VAL A 66 8.30 18.28 -2.26
N THR A 67 7.98 19.17 -3.20
CA THR A 67 8.28 20.61 -3.07
C THR A 67 7.41 21.30 -2.02
N THR A 68 6.29 20.68 -1.65
CA THR A 68 5.38 21.15 -0.61
C THR A 68 5.34 20.18 0.57
N VAL A 69 5.02 20.67 1.77
CA VAL A 69 4.89 19.83 2.98
C VAL A 69 3.81 18.75 2.76
N GLN A 70 2.70 19.14 2.13
CA GLN A 70 1.61 18.24 1.80
C GLN A 70 2.07 17.15 0.81
N GLY A 71 2.72 17.57 -0.28
CA GLY A 71 3.21 16.65 -1.29
C GLY A 71 4.24 15.67 -0.71
N ALA A 72 5.10 16.11 0.22
CA ALA A 72 6.02 15.23 0.93
C ALA A 72 5.30 14.17 1.80
N GLN A 73 4.24 14.54 2.51
CA GLN A 73 3.44 13.59 3.30
C GLN A 73 2.73 12.56 2.40
N GLU A 74 2.17 13.03 1.29
CA GLU A 74 1.57 12.17 0.26
C GLU A 74 2.62 11.22 -0.35
N SER A 75 3.81 11.73 -0.65
CA SER A 75 4.95 10.95 -1.16
C SER A 75 5.27 9.76 -0.27
N VAL A 76 5.30 9.98 1.06
CA VAL A 76 5.62 8.94 2.03
C VAL A 76 4.57 7.82 1.99
N ALA A 77 3.29 8.18 1.92
CA ALA A 77 2.21 7.19 1.84
C ALA A 77 2.28 6.38 0.54
N ILE A 78 2.55 7.02 -0.60
CA ILE A 78 2.66 6.35 -1.90
C ILE A 78 3.88 5.43 -1.93
N VAL A 79 5.03 5.88 -1.42
CA VAL A 79 6.25 5.08 -1.36
C VAL A 79 6.08 3.88 -0.43
N ASP A 80 5.44 4.04 0.74
CA ASP A 80 5.16 2.91 1.64
C ASP A 80 4.27 1.85 0.96
N ALA A 81 3.24 2.28 0.23
CA ALA A 81 2.39 1.38 -0.54
C ALA A 81 3.17 0.65 -1.65
N ALA A 82 4.04 1.36 -2.37
CA ALA A 82 4.90 0.79 -3.41
C ALA A 82 5.93 -0.20 -2.82
N LEU A 83 6.52 0.10 -1.67
CA LEU A 83 7.45 -0.78 -0.97
C LEU A 83 6.75 -2.06 -0.53
N LYS A 84 5.58 -1.96 0.09
CA LYS A 84 4.75 -3.13 0.45
C LYS A 84 4.42 -4.00 -0.76
N TYR A 85 4.14 -3.39 -1.91
CA TYR A 85 3.91 -4.12 -3.15
C TYR A 85 5.16 -4.89 -3.59
N VAL A 86 6.33 -4.25 -3.60
CA VAL A 86 7.61 -4.89 -3.93
C VAL A 86 7.96 -6.00 -2.95
N ASP A 87 7.75 -5.78 -1.65
CA ASP A 87 8.03 -6.76 -0.61
C ASP A 87 7.11 -7.98 -0.73
N SER A 88 5.83 -7.78 -1.09
CA SER A 88 4.91 -8.89 -1.39
C SER A 88 5.43 -9.76 -2.54
N HIS A 89 5.92 -9.14 -3.62
CA HIS A 89 6.49 -9.88 -4.75
C HIS A 89 7.79 -10.59 -4.38
N ARG A 90 8.65 -9.96 -3.57
CA ARG A 90 9.88 -10.59 -3.05
C ARG A 90 9.57 -11.78 -2.16
N ALA A 91 8.56 -11.69 -1.31
CA ALA A 91 8.10 -12.80 -0.48
C ALA A 91 7.59 -13.96 -1.35
N GLU A 92 6.83 -13.67 -2.41
CA GLU A 92 6.38 -14.67 -3.37
C GLU A 92 7.56 -15.34 -4.10
N LEU A 93 8.53 -14.55 -4.58
CA LEU A 93 9.76 -15.07 -5.18
C LEU A 93 10.58 -15.93 -4.20
N GLY A 94 10.65 -15.54 -2.93
CA GLY A 94 11.29 -16.34 -1.87
C GLY A 94 10.57 -17.66 -1.65
N ALA A 95 9.23 -17.66 -1.66
CA ALA A 95 8.43 -18.88 -1.58
C ALA A 95 8.65 -19.79 -2.80
N PHE A 96 8.77 -19.21 -4.00
CA PHE A 96 9.15 -19.97 -5.20
C PHE A 96 10.54 -20.57 -5.07
N GLN A 97 11.53 -19.81 -4.61
CA GLN A 97 12.89 -20.33 -4.36
C GLN A 97 12.88 -21.50 -3.35
N ASN A 98 12.12 -21.38 -2.27
CA ASN A 98 11.97 -22.47 -1.30
C ASN A 98 11.38 -23.73 -1.93
N ARG A 99 10.34 -23.57 -2.76
CA ARG A 99 9.74 -24.68 -3.51
C ARG A 99 10.72 -25.30 -4.52
N PHE A 100 11.53 -24.50 -5.21
CA PHE A 100 12.55 -25.00 -6.12
C PHE A 100 13.64 -25.79 -5.38
N ASN A 101 14.14 -25.28 -4.26
CA ASN A 101 15.11 -26.01 -3.44
C ASN A 101 14.55 -27.33 -2.94
N HIS A 102 13.31 -27.35 -2.45
CA HIS A 102 12.66 -28.60 -2.03
C HIS A 102 12.48 -29.58 -3.20
N ALA A 103 12.09 -29.10 -4.39
CA ALA A 103 11.99 -29.94 -5.58
C ALA A 103 13.34 -30.53 -5.99
N ILE A 104 14.41 -29.71 -5.98
CA ILE A 104 15.78 -30.15 -6.30
C ILE A 104 16.25 -31.19 -5.29
N SER A 105 16.14 -30.93 -3.98
CA SER A 105 16.54 -31.90 -2.96
C SER A 105 15.75 -33.20 -3.06
N ASN A 106 14.47 -33.15 -3.40
CA ASN A 106 13.67 -34.35 -3.62
C ASN A 106 14.15 -35.11 -4.87
N LEU A 107 14.47 -34.42 -5.96
CA LEU A 107 15.03 -35.03 -7.18
C LEU A 107 16.41 -35.65 -6.92
N ASP A 108 17.28 -35.00 -6.15
CA ASP A 108 18.59 -35.53 -5.78
C ASP A 108 18.46 -36.79 -4.92
N ASN A 109 17.57 -36.79 -3.93
CA ASN A 109 17.27 -37.99 -3.13
C ASN A 109 16.71 -39.13 -3.99
N ILE A 110 15.82 -38.84 -4.95
CA ILE A 110 15.32 -39.85 -5.89
C ILE A 110 16.45 -40.37 -6.76
N ASN A 111 17.34 -39.50 -7.26
CA ASN A 111 18.49 -39.88 -8.08
C ASN A 111 19.46 -40.78 -7.31
N GLU A 112 19.78 -40.42 -6.06
CA GLU A 112 20.61 -41.21 -5.15
C GLU A 112 19.98 -42.58 -4.87
N ASN A 113 18.70 -42.64 -4.52
CA ASN A 113 17.98 -43.90 -4.30
C ASN A 113 17.93 -44.77 -5.56
N VAL A 114 17.76 -44.17 -6.75
CA VAL A 114 17.76 -44.89 -8.03
C VAL A 114 19.14 -45.41 -8.40
N ASN A 115 20.22 -44.67 -8.11
CA ASN A 115 21.59 -45.16 -8.32
C ASN A 115 21.99 -46.21 -7.29
N ALA A 116 21.54 -46.11 -6.03
CA ALA A 116 21.81 -47.10 -4.99
C ALA A 116 21.01 -48.40 -5.16
N SER A 117 19.90 -48.36 -5.92
CA SER A 117 19.09 -49.53 -6.27
C SER A 117 19.56 -50.25 -7.53
N LYS A 118 20.60 -49.75 -8.22
CA LYS A 118 21.26 -50.39 -9.36
C LYS A 118 22.49 -51.16 -8.90
#